data_AF-A0A0G1MB43-F1
#
_entry.id   AF-A0A0G1MB43-F1
#
_cell.length_a   1.000
_cell.length_b   1.000
_cell.length_c   1.000
_cell.angle_alpha   90.00
_cell.angle_beta   90.00
_cell.angle_gamma   90.00
#
_symmetry.space_group_name_H-M   'P 1'
#
loop_
_entity.id
_entity.type
_entity.pdbx_description
1 polymer ?
#
loop_
_entity_poly.entity_id
_entity_poly.type
_entity_poly.pdbx_seq_one_letter_code
_entity_poly.pdbx_strand_id
1 'polypeptide(L)'
;MFYEKIKVPPPTFCPECRMVRRMNFRNERTLYKSKCIMCGKNIFSAYPEKSPLLVYCHDCWWSDKWSPLNYGTDYDFSKSFFQQFKNLMARVPRPGLSYTNTVGSEYLNYAVNVKSSYLVFGSHDLENVSYAKTAAHSKDSIDITTTLWSESCYETVDCAKCFAVLFSRYAENSQDDYFLFDCRNCSNCFSCTNLRNKNYHIFNQPYTKEEYQLAPDWIQNCFTKKLAR
;
A
#
# COMPACT_ATOMS: atom_id res chain seq x y z
N MET A 1 -34.34 -9.10 11.57
CA MET A 1 -33.05 -8.37 11.38
C MET A 1 -31.87 -9.35 11.47
N PHE A 2 -30.73 -9.17 10.79
CA PHE A 2 -29.60 -10.16 10.80
C PHE A 2 -29.09 -10.47 12.22
N TYR A 3 -28.94 -9.45 13.08
CA TYR A 3 -28.43 -9.60 14.45
C TYR A 3 -29.33 -10.45 15.36
N GLU A 4 -30.65 -10.40 15.17
CA GLU A 4 -31.60 -11.26 15.90
C GLU A 4 -31.42 -12.74 15.51
N LYS A 5 -31.19 -13.02 14.22
CA LYS A 5 -30.99 -14.39 13.72
C LYS A 5 -29.77 -15.05 14.34
N ILE A 6 -28.71 -14.28 14.60
CA ILE A 6 -27.47 -14.77 15.23
C ILE A 6 -27.43 -14.57 16.76
N LYS A 7 -28.52 -14.09 17.37
CA LYS A 7 -28.68 -13.90 18.82
C LYS A 7 -27.60 -13.02 19.47
N VAL A 8 -27.22 -11.92 18.81
CA VAL A 8 -26.29 -10.92 19.38
C VAL A 8 -26.92 -9.52 19.44
N PRO A 9 -26.49 -8.66 20.39
CA PRO A 9 -26.99 -7.29 20.46
C PRO A 9 -26.72 -6.50 19.17
N PRO A 10 -27.63 -5.60 18.76
CA PRO A 10 -27.36 -4.69 17.66
C PRO A 10 -26.18 -3.75 18.00
N PRO A 11 -25.43 -3.27 17.01
CA PRO A 11 -24.35 -2.32 17.25
C PRO A 11 -24.84 -1.05 17.93
N THR A 12 -24.15 -0.62 18.99
CA THR A 12 -24.45 0.62 19.73
C THR A 12 -23.90 1.88 19.07
N PHE A 13 -23.09 1.74 18.03
CA PHE A 13 -22.46 2.84 17.30
C PHE A 13 -22.85 2.83 15.82
N CYS A 14 -22.92 4.03 15.25
CA CYS A 14 -23.15 4.23 13.82
C CYS A 14 -22.09 3.48 12.97
N PRO A 15 -22.42 3.06 11.74
CA PRO A 15 -21.47 2.35 10.87
C PRO A 15 -20.11 3.05 10.71
N GLU A 16 -20.12 4.37 10.50
CA GLU A 16 -18.91 5.18 10.36
C GLU A 16 -18.11 5.27 11.67
N CYS A 17 -18.79 5.49 12.79
CA CYS A 17 -18.20 5.50 14.13
C CYS A 17 -17.42 4.21 14.41
N ARG A 18 -17.97 3.07 13.98
CA ARG A 18 -17.29 1.76 14.10
C ARG A 18 -16.10 1.66 13.14
N MET A 19 -16.21 2.21 11.93
CA MET A 19 -15.11 2.27 10.98
C MET A 19 -13.94 3.09 11.54
N VAL A 20 -14.18 4.32 11.99
CA VAL A 20 -13.15 5.19 12.61
C VAL A 20 -12.44 4.46 13.74
N ARG A 21 -13.19 3.81 14.65
CA ARG A 21 -12.60 3.02 15.73
C ARG A 21 -11.71 1.87 15.26
N ARG A 22 -12.10 1.16 14.20
CA ARG A 22 -11.26 0.09 13.61
C ARG A 22 -9.99 0.68 12.99
N MET A 23 -10.12 1.79 12.28
CA MET A 23 -9.00 2.43 11.59
C MET A 23 -8.05 3.15 12.54
N ASN A 24 -8.50 3.58 13.73
CA ASN A 24 -7.63 4.21 14.74
C ASN A 24 -6.44 3.34 15.19
N PHE A 25 -6.55 2.01 15.07
CA PHE A 25 -5.46 1.10 15.40
C PHE A 25 -4.51 0.82 14.22
N ARG A 26 -4.82 1.31 13.02
CA ARG A 26 -4.04 1.11 11.80
C ARG A 26 -3.61 2.45 11.22
N ASN A 27 -2.34 2.78 11.35
CA ASN A 27 -1.76 3.92 10.64
C ASN A 27 -0.96 3.44 9.43
N GLU A 28 -1.62 3.44 8.28
CA GLU A 28 -1.05 3.07 6.98
C GLU A 28 -0.66 4.31 6.14
N ARG A 29 -0.73 5.53 6.69
CA ARG A 29 -0.69 6.76 5.87
C ARG A 29 0.25 7.84 6.35
N THR A 30 0.61 7.86 7.63
CA THR A 30 1.35 8.98 8.21
C THR A 30 2.59 8.50 8.94
N LEU A 31 3.73 9.06 8.56
CA LEU A 31 5.00 8.85 9.26
C LEU A 31 5.25 10.04 10.17
N TYR A 32 5.40 9.77 11.46
CA TYR A 32 5.72 10.77 12.47
C TYR A 32 7.21 10.68 12.81
N LYS A 33 7.85 11.83 12.95
CA LYS A 33 9.16 11.91 13.61
C LYS A 33 9.00 11.51 15.07
N SER A 34 9.88 10.64 15.55
CA SER A 34 9.91 10.16 16.93
C SER A 34 11.33 9.75 17.31
N LYS A 35 11.52 9.29 18.55
CA LYS A 35 12.79 8.75 19.05
C LYS A 35 12.61 7.30 19.46
N CYS A 36 13.56 6.46 19.08
CA CYS A 36 13.62 5.10 19.57
C CYS A 36 13.87 5.11 21.08
N ILE A 37 12.99 4.47 21.86
CA ILE A 37 13.10 4.43 23.32
C ILE A 37 14.35 3.67 23.77
N MET A 38 14.78 2.64 23.02
CA MET A 38 15.92 1.82 23.41
C MET A 38 17.27 2.49 23.14
N CYS A 39 17.44 3.14 21.99
CA CYS A 39 18.75 3.65 21.55
C CYS A 39 18.82 5.17 21.36
N GLY A 40 17.72 5.89 21.55
CA GLY A 40 17.65 7.35 21.46
C GLY A 40 17.73 7.94 20.04
N LYS A 41 17.95 7.12 19.01
CA LYS A 41 18.02 7.59 17.61
C LYS A 41 16.70 8.22 17.16
N ASN A 42 16.79 9.29 16.38
CA ASN A 42 15.64 9.85 15.66
C ASN A 42 15.18 8.85 14.59
N ILE A 43 13.88 8.61 14.52
CA ILE A 43 13.26 7.66 13.59
C ILE A 43 11.96 8.22 13.02
N PHE A 44 11.48 7.59 11.95
CA PHE A 44 10.08 7.67 11.55
C PHE A 44 9.30 6.51 12.18
N SER A 45 8.05 6.78 12.55
CA SER A 45 7.15 5.76 13.09
C SER A 45 5.70 5.98 12.69
N ALA A 46 4.91 4.93 12.78
CA ALA A 46 3.47 4.96 12.61
C ALA A 46 2.73 5.59 13.81
N TYR A 47 3.46 6.11 14.82
CA TYR A 47 2.89 6.65 16.04
C TYR A 47 3.37 8.09 16.28
N PRO A 48 2.50 9.04 16.64
CA PRO A 48 2.92 10.38 17.03
C PRO A 48 3.88 10.35 18.23
N GLU A 49 4.81 11.31 18.32
CA GLU A 49 5.73 11.42 19.48
C GLU A 49 5.00 11.57 20.82
N LYS A 50 3.84 12.23 20.83
CA LYS A 50 2.99 12.39 22.03
C LYS A 50 2.25 11.11 22.44
N SER A 51 2.37 10.04 21.67
CA SER A 51 1.73 8.76 21.98
C SER A 51 2.33 8.17 23.26
N PRO A 52 1.52 7.59 24.17
CA PRO A 52 2.03 6.92 25.36
C PRO A 52 2.70 5.56 25.06
N LEU A 53 2.83 5.19 23.78
CA LEU A 53 3.38 3.91 23.35
C LEU A 53 4.91 3.96 23.31
N LEU A 54 5.55 2.91 23.82
CA LEU A 54 6.98 2.72 23.68
C LEU A 54 7.30 2.21 22.27
N VAL A 55 8.19 2.89 21.56
CA VAL A 55 8.49 2.59 20.15
C VAL A 55 9.98 2.30 19.97
N TYR A 56 10.29 1.20 19.30
CA TYR A 56 11.64 0.82 18.91
C TYR A 56 11.88 1.04 17.41
N CYS A 57 13.10 1.43 17.06
CA CYS A 57 13.55 1.39 15.67
C CYS A 57 13.64 -0.06 15.18
N HIS A 58 13.69 -0.25 13.85
CA HIS A 58 13.74 -1.57 13.23
C HIS A 58 14.87 -2.44 13.79
N ASP A 59 16.09 -1.90 13.85
CA ASP A 59 17.27 -2.64 14.36
C ASP A 59 17.10 -3.07 15.83
N CYS A 60 16.54 -2.21 16.67
CA CYS A 60 16.31 -2.53 18.09
C CYS A 60 15.20 -3.57 18.25
N TRP A 61 14.12 -3.46 17.47
CA TRP A 61 13.00 -4.39 17.50
C TRP A 61 13.44 -5.81 17.16
N TRP A 62 14.31 -5.98 16.16
CA TRP A 62 14.83 -7.29 15.71
C TRP A 62 16.16 -7.69 16.36
N SER A 63 16.63 -6.97 17.39
CA SER A 63 17.85 -7.32 18.12
C SER A 63 17.57 -8.22 19.32
N ASP A 64 18.59 -8.96 19.75
CA ASP A 64 18.56 -9.78 20.97
C ASP A 64 18.65 -8.96 22.27
N LYS A 65 18.58 -7.61 22.19
CA LYS A 65 18.70 -6.72 23.36
C LYS A 65 17.44 -6.62 24.20
N TRP A 66 16.33 -7.17 23.74
CA TRP A 66 15.07 -7.23 24.47
C TRP A 66 14.32 -8.52 24.15
N SER A 67 13.41 -8.92 25.03
CA SER A 67 12.53 -10.06 24.81
C SER A 67 11.08 -9.70 25.14
N PRO A 68 10.11 -10.09 24.30
CA PRO A 68 8.68 -9.90 24.62
C PRO A 68 8.27 -10.67 25.88
N LEU A 69 8.96 -11.76 26.23
CA LEU A 69 8.66 -12.57 27.41
C LEU A 69 8.96 -11.85 28.73
N ASN A 70 9.87 -10.86 28.72
CA ASN A 70 10.20 -10.06 29.90
C ASN A 70 9.01 -9.21 30.40
N TYR A 71 7.97 -9.06 29.57
CA TYR A 71 6.75 -8.33 29.91
C TYR A 71 5.57 -9.27 30.22
N GLY A 72 5.84 -10.55 30.53
CA GLY A 72 4.85 -11.41 31.16
C GLY A 72 4.35 -10.83 32.48
N THR A 73 3.08 -11.09 32.80
CA THR A 73 2.50 -10.81 34.11
C THR A 73 1.44 -11.86 34.40
N ASP A 74 1.35 -12.28 35.65
CA ASP A 74 0.24 -13.13 36.09
C ASP A 74 -1.08 -12.36 35.99
N TYR A 75 -2.15 -13.08 35.67
CA TYR A 75 -3.48 -12.50 35.56
C TYR A 75 -4.11 -12.32 36.94
N ASP A 76 -4.53 -11.10 37.25
CA ASP A 76 -5.21 -10.74 38.49
C ASP A 76 -6.73 -10.76 38.29
N PHE A 77 -7.41 -11.79 38.80
CA PHE A 77 -8.87 -11.94 38.68
C PHE A 77 -9.67 -10.88 39.45
N SER A 78 -9.04 -10.10 40.34
CA SER A 78 -9.71 -8.98 41.02
C SER A 78 -9.84 -7.72 40.15
N LYS A 79 -9.08 -7.65 39.03
CA LYS A 79 -9.09 -6.51 38.10
C LYS A 79 -9.77 -6.86 36.78
N SER A 80 -10.36 -5.87 36.12
CA SER A 80 -10.93 -6.07 34.80
C SER A 80 -9.84 -6.35 33.76
N PHE A 81 -10.16 -7.21 32.78
CA PHE A 81 -9.25 -7.56 31.68
C PHE A 81 -8.70 -6.32 30.97
N PHE A 82 -9.57 -5.37 30.59
CA PHE A 82 -9.14 -4.20 29.82
C PHE A 82 -8.21 -3.27 30.58
N GLN A 83 -8.32 -3.21 31.91
CA GLN A 83 -7.38 -2.42 32.73
C GLN A 83 -5.98 -3.05 32.70
N GLN A 84 -5.90 -4.38 32.89
CA GLN A 84 -4.65 -5.11 32.85
C GLN A 84 -4.04 -5.08 31.44
N PHE A 85 -4.87 -5.25 30.41
CA PHE A 85 -4.45 -5.19 29.01
C PHE A 85 -3.94 -3.81 28.60
N LYS A 86 -4.59 -2.72 29.05
CA LYS A 86 -4.11 -1.35 28.85
C LYS A 86 -2.73 -1.13 29.48
N ASN A 87 -2.53 -1.61 30.71
CA ASN A 87 -1.24 -1.51 31.40
C ASN A 87 -0.15 -2.30 30.66
N LEU A 88 -0.48 -3.51 30.19
CA LEU A 88 0.43 -4.30 29.38
C LEU A 88 0.79 -3.58 28.07
N MET A 89 -0.19 -3.08 27.33
CA MET A 89 0.04 -2.33 26.09
C MET A 89 0.88 -1.06 26.27
N ALA A 90 0.85 -0.43 27.45
CA ALA A 90 1.64 0.76 27.74
C ALA A 90 3.12 0.45 28.00
N ARG A 91 3.43 -0.74 28.54
CA ARG A 91 4.82 -1.14 28.87
C ARG A 91 5.49 -1.98 27.79
N VAL A 92 4.73 -2.70 26.97
CA VAL A 92 5.31 -3.52 25.90
C VAL A 92 5.66 -2.62 24.71
N PRO A 93 6.92 -2.60 24.27
CA PRO A 93 7.34 -1.80 23.12
C PRO A 93 6.70 -2.31 21.82
N ARG A 94 6.67 -1.44 20.81
CA ARG A 94 6.17 -1.72 19.46
C ARG A 94 7.21 -1.36 18.42
N PRO A 95 7.22 -2.03 17.25
CA PRO A 95 8.04 -1.57 16.14
C PRO A 95 7.50 -0.21 15.65
N GLY A 96 8.39 0.75 15.44
CA GLY A 96 8.00 2.06 14.91
C GLY A 96 7.40 1.96 13.51
N LEU A 97 7.96 1.10 12.69
CA LEU A 97 7.46 0.74 11.37
C LEU A 97 7.60 -0.77 11.19
N SER A 98 6.68 -1.37 10.45
CA SER A 98 6.66 -2.82 10.24
C SER A 98 7.16 -3.15 8.83
N TYR A 99 8.39 -3.61 8.70
CA TYR A 99 8.89 -4.13 7.43
C TYR A 99 9.95 -5.21 7.65
N THR A 100 10.17 -6.07 6.65
CA THR A 100 11.17 -7.15 6.68
C THR A 100 11.76 -7.42 5.30
N ASN A 101 13.00 -7.93 5.27
CA ASN A 101 13.72 -8.29 4.06
C ASN A 101 13.73 -7.16 3.00
N THR A 102 14.34 -6.03 3.35
CA THR A 102 14.36 -4.84 2.49
C THR A 102 15.79 -4.40 2.20
N VAL A 103 16.08 -4.02 0.96
CA VAL A 103 17.43 -3.62 0.54
C VAL A 103 17.36 -2.26 -0.16
N GLY A 104 18.17 -1.30 0.29
CA GLY A 104 18.24 0.03 -0.33
C GLY A 104 16.88 0.74 -0.43
N SER A 105 15.99 0.53 0.54
CA SER A 105 14.62 1.00 0.51
C SER A 105 14.28 1.73 1.79
N GLU A 106 13.64 2.90 1.66
CA GLU A 106 13.37 3.81 2.78
C GLU A 106 11.88 4.17 2.86
N TYR A 107 11.44 4.64 4.05
CA TYR A 107 10.07 5.07 4.31
C TYR A 107 9.02 3.96 4.07
N LEU A 108 9.28 2.78 4.62
CA LEU A 108 8.45 1.60 4.44
C LEU A 108 7.54 1.38 5.65
N ASN A 109 6.30 0.96 5.42
CA ASN A 109 5.45 0.44 6.48
C ASN A 109 4.53 -0.66 5.96
N TYR A 110 4.36 -1.72 6.75
CA TYR A 110 3.70 -2.95 6.32
C TYR A 110 4.27 -3.50 5.00
N ALA A 111 5.60 -3.59 4.90
CA ALA A 111 6.30 -3.94 3.66
C ALA A 111 7.18 -5.18 3.81
N VAL A 112 7.22 -6.04 2.79
CA VAL A 112 8.02 -7.29 2.80
C VAL A 112 8.69 -7.50 1.45
N ASN A 113 9.95 -7.94 1.41
CA ASN A 113 10.67 -8.23 0.15
C ASN A 113 10.69 -7.02 -0.79
N VAL A 114 11.24 -5.89 -0.33
CA VAL A 114 11.24 -4.63 -1.07
C VAL A 114 12.67 -4.16 -1.34
N LYS A 115 13.00 -3.90 -2.61
CA LYS A 115 14.33 -3.53 -3.06
C LYS A 115 14.33 -2.22 -3.84
N SER A 116 15.31 -1.36 -3.59
CA SER A 116 15.53 -0.10 -4.31
C SER A 116 14.26 0.75 -4.45
N SER A 117 13.44 0.82 -3.40
CA SER A 117 12.08 1.37 -3.45
C SER A 117 11.87 2.43 -2.38
N TYR A 118 10.95 3.36 -2.61
CA TYR A 118 10.76 4.53 -1.77
C TYR A 118 9.29 4.76 -1.43
N LEU A 119 9.00 5.05 -0.16
CA LEU A 119 7.66 5.42 0.32
C LEU A 119 6.58 4.39 -0.06
N VAL A 120 6.71 3.19 0.52
CA VAL A 120 5.88 2.03 0.20
C VAL A 120 5.08 1.57 1.42
N PHE A 121 3.78 1.38 1.24
CA PHE A 121 2.84 1.03 2.31
C PHE A 121 1.99 -0.20 1.99
N GLY A 122 2.00 -1.19 2.87
CA GLY A 122 1.11 -2.35 2.74
C GLY A 122 1.37 -3.20 1.50
N SER A 123 2.63 -3.32 1.08
CA SER A 123 3.02 -3.89 -0.21
C SER A 123 4.13 -4.93 -0.06
N HIS A 124 4.28 -5.83 -1.02
CA HIS A 124 5.34 -6.83 -0.96
C HIS A 124 5.89 -7.23 -2.33
N ASP A 125 7.08 -7.83 -2.35
CA ASP A 125 7.75 -8.32 -3.57
C ASP A 125 7.86 -7.22 -4.64
N LEU A 126 8.51 -6.11 -4.26
CA LEU A 126 8.70 -4.94 -5.12
C LEU A 126 10.18 -4.67 -5.40
N GLU A 127 10.48 -4.22 -6.63
CA GLU A 127 11.83 -3.79 -7.03
C GLU A 127 11.75 -2.52 -7.86
N ASN A 128 12.53 -1.48 -7.51
CA ASN A 128 12.53 -0.19 -8.20
C ASN A 128 11.13 0.46 -8.25
N VAL A 129 10.40 0.44 -7.12
CA VAL A 129 9.06 1.01 -7.02
C VAL A 129 9.02 2.18 -6.06
N SER A 130 8.49 3.33 -6.50
CA SER A 130 8.35 4.50 -5.64
C SER A 130 6.90 4.93 -5.52
N TYR A 131 6.49 5.40 -4.34
CA TYR A 131 5.12 5.87 -4.07
C TYR A 131 4.08 4.77 -4.30
N ALA A 132 4.18 3.67 -3.56
CA ALA A 132 3.29 2.52 -3.74
C ALA A 132 2.44 2.23 -2.50
N LYS A 133 1.20 1.80 -2.76
CA LYS A 133 0.27 1.36 -1.71
C LYS A 133 -0.47 0.11 -2.12
N THR A 134 -0.48 -0.91 -1.26
CA THR A 134 -1.20 -2.17 -1.53
C THR A 134 -0.79 -2.81 -2.86
N ALA A 135 0.49 -2.65 -3.24
CA ALA A 135 1.04 -3.19 -4.47
C ALA A 135 1.77 -4.51 -4.20
N ALA A 136 1.82 -5.39 -5.19
CA ALA A 136 2.52 -6.67 -5.04
C ALA A 136 3.15 -7.13 -6.34
N HIS A 137 4.26 -7.87 -6.25
CA HIS A 137 4.91 -8.54 -7.38
C HIS A 137 5.15 -7.60 -8.57
N SER A 138 5.50 -6.35 -8.30
CA SER A 138 5.56 -5.29 -9.32
C SER A 138 6.93 -4.61 -9.29
N LYS A 139 7.37 -4.13 -10.45
CA LYS A 139 8.70 -3.54 -10.59
C LYS A 139 8.73 -2.35 -11.54
N ASP A 140 9.79 -1.56 -11.43
CA ASP A 140 10.09 -0.44 -12.32
C ASP A 140 8.88 0.48 -12.52
N SER A 141 8.18 0.81 -11.43
CA SER A 141 6.88 1.48 -11.46
C SER A 141 6.80 2.59 -10.42
N ILE A 142 6.02 3.64 -10.68
CA ILE A 142 5.93 4.81 -9.81
C ILE A 142 4.46 5.18 -9.62
N ASP A 143 4.06 5.61 -8.42
CA ASP A 143 2.70 6.03 -8.12
C ASP A 143 1.65 4.97 -8.48
N ILE A 144 1.71 3.85 -7.75
CA ILE A 144 0.85 2.69 -7.99
C ILE A 144 0.05 2.34 -6.74
N THR A 145 -1.27 2.20 -6.88
CA THR A 145 -2.18 1.84 -5.79
C THR A 145 -2.97 0.60 -6.16
N THR A 146 -2.91 -0.43 -5.31
CA THR A 146 -3.55 -1.73 -5.59
C THR A 146 -3.13 -2.31 -6.94
N THR A 147 -1.85 -2.14 -7.30
CA THR A 147 -1.31 -2.63 -8.57
C THR A 147 -0.50 -3.91 -8.36
N LEU A 148 -0.85 -4.97 -9.09
CA LEU A 148 -0.33 -6.31 -8.87
C LEU A 148 0.31 -6.91 -10.13
N TRP A 149 1.41 -7.65 -9.99
CA TRP A 149 2.08 -8.34 -11.12
C TRP A 149 2.35 -7.43 -12.32
N SER A 150 2.78 -6.19 -12.09
CA SER A 150 2.89 -5.19 -13.15
C SER A 150 4.27 -4.56 -13.24
N GLU A 151 4.62 -4.09 -14.43
CA GLU A 151 5.93 -3.53 -14.72
C GLU A 151 5.82 -2.27 -15.58
N SER A 152 6.74 -1.31 -15.37
CA SER A 152 6.76 -0.06 -16.14
C SER A 152 5.45 0.73 -16.07
N CYS A 153 4.74 0.66 -14.95
CA CYS A 153 3.44 1.32 -14.76
C CYS A 153 3.58 2.65 -14.03
N TYR A 154 2.68 3.58 -14.32
CA TYR A 154 2.64 4.89 -13.66
C TYR A 154 1.25 5.43 -13.46
N GLU A 155 0.99 6.01 -12.29
CA GLU A 155 -0.32 6.60 -11.96
C GLU A 155 -1.45 5.59 -12.19
N THR A 156 -1.30 4.40 -11.59
CA THR A 156 -2.25 3.29 -11.75
C THR A 156 -3.02 3.01 -10.48
N VAL A 157 -4.31 2.71 -10.63
CA VAL A 157 -5.19 2.35 -9.51
C VAL A 157 -5.97 1.08 -9.85
N ASP A 158 -5.86 0.07 -8.99
CA ASP A 158 -6.54 -1.23 -9.15
C ASP A 158 -6.23 -1.88 -10.51
N CYS A 159 -4.93 -1.98 -10.85
CA CYS A 159 -4.46 -2.61 -12.08
C CYS A 159 -3.76 -3.95 -11.80
N ALA A 160 -3.82 -4.90 -12.73
CA ALA A 160 -3.13 -6.18 -12.57
C ALA A 160 -2.57 -6.73 -13.87
N LYS A 161 -1.42 -7.39 -13.82
CA LYS A 161 -0.78 -8.05 -14.98
C LYS A 161 -0.55 -7.07 -16.14
N CYS A 162 -0.13 -5.85 -15.82
CA CYS A 162 0.04 -4.78 -16.80
C CYS A 162 1.52 -4.54 -17.13
N PHE A 163 1.80 -4.20 -18.38
CA PHE A 163 3.14 -3.81 -18.82
C PHE A 163 3.09 -2.47 -19.56
N ALA A 164 3.83 -1.46 -19.10
CA ALA A 164 3.81 -0.14 -19.73
C ALA A 164 2.39 0.48 -19.82
N VAL A 165 1.62 0.38 -18.72
CA VAL A 165 0.28 0.99 -18.60
C VAL A 165 0.34 2.24 -17.72
N LEU A 166 -0.10 3.37 -18.28
CA LEU A 166 0.04 4.69 -17.64
C LEU A 166 -1.33 5.36 -17.43
N PHE A 167 -1.48 6.11 -16.33
CA PHE A 167 -2.65 6.94 -16.01
C PHE A 167 -3.98 6.18 -16.06
N SER A 168 -3.99 4.94 -15.59
CA SER A 168 -5.07 3.99 -15.87
C SER A 168 -5.68 3.43 -14.60
N ARG A 169 -6.96 3.06 -14.68
CA ARG A 169 -7.70 2.45 -13.57
C ARG A 169 -8.47 1.22 -14.01
N TYR A 170 -8.52 0.21 -13.15
CA TYR A 170 -9.22 -1.05 -13.43
C TYR A 170 -8.73 -1.73 -14.72
N ALA A 171 -7.43 -1.62 -15.02
CA ALA A 171 -6.82 -2.28 -16.17
C ALA A 171 -6.32 -3.68 -15.78
N GLU A 172 -6.63 -4.69 -16.59
CA GLU A 172 -6.16 -6.06 -16.34
C GLU A 172 -5.52 -6.64 -17.60
N ASN A 173 -4.38 -7.31 -17.45
CA ASN A 173 -3.75 -8.09 -18.52
C ASN A 173 -3.49 -7.25 -19.79
N SER A 174 -3.10 -5.99 -19.63
CA SER A 174 -3.05 -5.00 -20.71
C SER A 174 -1.65 -4.39 -20.85
N GLN A 175 -1.32 -3.89 -22.05
CA GLN A 175 0.05 -3.44 -22.33
C GLN A 175 0.15 -2.27 -23.30
N ASP A 176 1.17 -1.43 -23.12
CA ASP A 176 1.45 -0.29 -24.00
C ASP A 176 0.22 0.64 -24.14
N ASP A 177 -0.44 0.90 -23.01
CA ASP A 177 -1.73 1.59 -22.95
C ASP A 177 -1.70 2.85 -22.07
N TYR A 178 -2.56 3.80 -22.40
CA TYR A 178 -2.63 5.11 -21.75
C TYR A 178 -4.08 5.48 -21.46
N PHE A 179 -4.34 6.02 -20.26
CA PHE A 179 -5.65 6.55 -19.88
C PHE A 179 -6.79 5.52 -19.99
N LEU A 180 -6.56 4.27 -19.59
CA LEU A 180 -7.59 3.25 -19.58
C LEU A 180 -8.51 3.37 -18.37
N PHE A 181 -9.78 3.07 -18.58
CA PHE A 181 -10.74 2.88 -17.50
C PHE A 181 -11.54 1.59 -17.69
N ASP A 182 -11.38 0.65 -16.77
CA ASP A 182 -12.03 -0.67 -16.83
C ASP A 182 -11.79 -1.35 -18.17
N CYS A 183 -10.54 -1.68 -18.50
CA CYS A 183 -10.17 -2.34 -19.75
C CYS A 183 -9.45 -3.65 -19.45
N ARG A 184 -9.66 -4.69 -20.27
CA ARG A 184 -8.99 -5.99 -20.04
C ARG A 184 -8.48 -6.59 -21.32
N ASN A 185 -7.28 -7.15 -21.26
CA ASN A 185 -6.62 -7.74 -22.42
C ASN A 185 -6.56 -6.76 -23.60
N CYS A 186 -6.12 -5.54 -23.32
CA CYS A 186 -5.95 -4.49 -24.30
C CYS A 186 -4.48 -4.29 -24.64
N SER A 187 -4.21 -3.82 -25.86
CA SER A 187 -2.88 -3.30 -26.18
C SER A 187 -2.94 -2.12 -27.14
N ASN A 188 -2.00 -1.19 -27.03
CA ASN A 188 -1.95 -0.01 -27.90
C ASN A 188 -3.31 0.72 -27.91
N CYS A 189 -3.84 1.01 -26.73
CA CYS A 189 -5.10 1.68 -26.53
C CYS A 189 -4.86 3.01 -25.80
N PHE A 190 -5.49 4.07 -26.32
CA PHE A 190 -5.40 5.41 -25.76
C PHE A 190 -6.79 5.92 -25.38
N SER A 191 -6.94 6.36 -24.13
CA SER A 191 -8.19 6.95 -23.61
C SER A 191 -9.41 6.06 -23.86
N CYS A 192 -9.27 4.76 -23.61
CA CYS A 192 -10.30 3.76 -23.86
C CYS A 192 -10.99 3.31 -22.56
N THR A 193 -12.27 2.97 -22.69
CA THR A 193 -13.12 2.56 -21.57
C THR A 193 -13.88 1.28 -21.87
N ASN A 194 -14.01 0.38 -20.90
CA ASN A 194 -14.80 -0.85 -21.02
C ASN A 194 -14.45 -1.76 -22.22
N LEU A 195 -13.22 -1.70 -22.72
CA LEU A 195 -12.77 -2.55 -23.82
C LEU A 195 -12.29 -3.92 -23.32
N ARG A 196 -12.51 -4.95 -24.12
CA ARG A 196 -12.08 -6.33 -23.84
C ARG A 196 -11.49 -6.92 -25.11
N ASN A 197 -10.27 -7.45 -25.03
CA ASN A 197 -9.60 -8.12 -26.17
C ASN A 197 -9.47 -7.20 -27.40
N LYS A 198 -9.02 -5.95 -27.20
CA LYS A 198 -8.93 -4.93 -28.26
C LYS A 198 -7.52 -4.39 -28.38
N ASN A 199 -7.12 -4.16 -29.63
CA ASN A 199 -5.83 -3.58 -29.97
C ASN A 199 -6.04 -2.36 -30.85
N TYR A 200 -5.15 -1.37 -30.76
CA TYR A 200 -5.15 -0.17 -31.62
C TYR A 200 -6.48 0.57 -31.56
N HIS A 201 -6.85 1.04 -30.37
CA HIS A 201 -8.05 1.85 -30.19
C HIS A 201 -7.69 3.22 -29.61
N ILE A 202 -8.32 4.27 -30.13
CA ILE A 202 -8.21 5.63 -29.59
C ILE A 202 -9.64 6.10 -29.33
N PHE A 203 -9.95 6.52 -28.09
CA PHE A 203 -11.30 6.92 -27.70
C PHE A 203 -12.37 5.87 -28.06
N ASN A 204 -12.08 4.59 -27.79
CA ASN A 204 -12.89 3.43 -28.14
C ASN A 204 -13.10 3.18 -29.64
N GLN A 205 -12.52 3.99 -30.54
CA GLN A 205 -12.62 3.77 -31.97
C GLN A 205 -11.47 2.88 -32.46
N PRO A 206 -11.73 1.89 -33.33
CA PRO A 206 -10.71 1.03 -33.88
C PRO A 206 -9.87 1.77 -34.93
N TYR A 207 -8.57 1.50 -34.93
CA TYR A 207 -7.62 1.97 -35.93
C TYR A 207 -6.84 0.77 -36.47
N THR A 208 -6.40 0.88 -37.72
CA THR A 208 -5.29 0.03 -38.19
C THR A 208 -4.01 0.37 -37.46
N LYS A 209 -3.02 -0.51 -37.52
CA LYS A 209 -1.72 -0.29 -36.89
C LYS A 209 -1.04 0.95 -37.48
N GLU A 210 -1.12 1.12 -38.79
CA GLU A 210 -0.54 2.22 -39.54
C GLU A 210 -1.20 3.54 -39.14
N GLU A 211 -2.54 3.57 -39.04
CA GLU A 211 -3.25 4.78 -38.60
C GLU A 211 -2.98 5.12 -37.13
N TYR A 212 -2.85 4.11 -36.26
CA TYR A 212 -2.51 4.33 -34.85
C TYR A 212 -1.11 4.95 -34.69
N GLN A 213 -0.14 4.52 -35.52
CA GLN A 213 1.20 5.11 -35.56
C GLN A 213 1.22 6.54 -36.09
N LEU A 214 0.22 6.91 -36.90
CA LEU A 214 0.02 8.26 -37.43
C LEU A 214 -0.96 9.08 -36.58
N ALA A 215 -1.28 8.63 -35.35
CA ALA A 215 -2.13 9.39 -34.45
C ALA A 215 -1.58 10.82 -34.23
N PRO A 216 -2.44 11.80 -33.96
CA PRO A 216 -2.02 13.21 -33.80
C PRO A 216 -0.83 13.38 -32.86
N ASP A 217 0.04 14.35 -33.14
CA ASP A 217 1.26 14.63 -32.39
C ASP A 217 1.03 14.74 -30.89
N TRP A 218 -0.10 15.31 -30.45
CA TRP A 218 -0.41 15.43 -29.03
C TRP A 218 -0.60 14.07 -28.33
N ILE A 219 -1.11 13.05 -29.05
CA ILE A 219 -1.18 11.65 -28.56
C ILE A 219 0.21 11.02 -28.58
N GLN A 220 0.96 11.19 -29.68
CA GLN A 220 2.34 10.67 -29.79
C GLN A 220 3.27 11.25 -28.70
N ASN A 221 3.06 12.51 -28.33
CA ASN A 221 3.75 13.18 -27.23
C ASN A 221 3.42 12.57 -25.87
N CYS A 222 2.23 11.96 -25.71
CA CYS A 222 1.93 11.15 -24.52
C CYS A 222 2.71 9.83 -24.52
N PHE A 223 2.92 9.20 -25.67
CA PHE A 223 3.69 7.94 -25.79
C PHE A 223 5.19 8.12 -25.55
N THR A 224 5.73 9.27 -25.92
CA THR A 224 7.19 9.55 -25.92
C THR A 224 7.71 10.15 -24.63
N LYS A 225 6.83 10.69 -23.77
CA LYS A 225 7.16 10.98 -22.37
C LYS A 225 7.23 9.67 -21.58
N LYS A 226 8.19 8.82 -21.94
CA LYS A 226 8.65 7.75 -21.08
C LYS A 226 9.08 8.41 -19.79
N LEU A 227 8.56 7.90 -18.68
CA LEU A 227 8.98 8.30 -17.34
C LEU A 227 10.50 8.35 -17.34
N ALA A 228 11.05 9.54 -17.11
CA ALA A 228 12.48 9.68 -16.94
C ALA A 228 12.87 8.72 -15.82
N ARG A 229 13.75 7.76 -16.15
CA ARG A 229 14.27 6.76 -15.23
C ARG A 229 14.90 7.42 -14.01
#